data_AF-A0AAE3DHA8-F1
#
_entry.id   AF-A0AAE3DHA8-F1
#
_cell.length_a   1.000
_cell.length_b   1.000
_cell.length_c   1.000
_cell.angle_alpha   90.00
_cell.angle_beta   90.00
_cell.angle_gamma   90.00
#
_symmetry.space_group_name_H-M   'P 1'
#
loop_
_entity.id
_entity.type
_entity.pdbx_description
1 polymer ?
#
loop_
_entity_poly.entity_id
_entity_poly.type
_entity_poly.pdbx_seq_one_letter_code
_entity_poly.pdbx_strand_id
1 'polypeptide(L)'
;MDTQNTSRQLRYLEEVRIPLHRAGIGTLPLEGEQLPVLWNGAPLCRITGKGSVFYRREDADTSQAEDALYRVEDIAAKTLEYMTAMEFAPQLKASGLDGDYRILADFGGTVLAGAPSKYGVQFVTWDWDYHTLGS
;
A
#
# COMPACT_ATOMS: atom_id res chain seq x y z
N MET A 1 -17.74 3.47 -17.58
CA MET A 1 -16.59 4.33 -17.23
C MET A 1 -15.82 3.70 -16.06
N ASP A 2 -15.76 2.36 -15.99
CA ASP A 2 -15.59 1.64 -14.71
C ASP A 2 -14.31 0.79 -14.65
N THR A 3 -13.71 0.48 -15.81
CA THR A 3 -12.54 -0.40 -15.91
C THR A 3 -11.33 0.16 -15.17
N GLN A 4 -11.09 1.47 -15.23
CA GLN A 4 -9.94 2.09 -14.55
C GLN A 4 -10.08 2.05 -13.03
N ASN A 5 -11.30 2.22 -12.51
CA ASN A 5 -11.58 2.14 -11.09
C ASN A 5 -11.44 0.70 -10.58
N THR A 6 -12.00 -0.28 -11.31
CA THR A 6 -11.83 -1.71 -10.99
C THR A 6 -10.35 -2.11 -11.01
N SER A 7 -9.59 -1.68 -12.02
CA SER A 7 -8.14 -1.96 -12.08
C SER A 7 -7.35 -1.29 -10.95
N ARG A 8 -7.76 -0.11 -10.46
CA ARG A 8 -7.15 0.53 -9.28
C ARG A 8 -7.45 -0.27 -8.01
N GLN A 9 -8.70 -0.66 -7.83
CA GLN A 9 -9.15 -1.43 -6.66
C GLN A 9 -8.48 -2.81 -6.57
N LEU A 10 -8.34 -3.51 -7.70
CA LEU A 10 -7.62 -4.79 -7.75
C LEU A 10 -6.14 -4.63 -7.41
N ARG A 11 -5.47 -3.61 -7.96
CA ARG A 11 -4.06 -3.30 -7.63
C ARG A 11 -3.88 -3.02 -6.15
N TYR A 12 -4.82 -2.31 -5.52
CA TYR A 12 -4.80 -2.09 -4.07
C TYR A 12 -4.92 -3.40 -3.28
N LEU A 13 -5.84 -4.28 -3.68
CA LEU A 13 -6.00 -5.59 -3.03
C LEU A 13 -4.79 -6.51 -3.20
N GLU A 14 -4.06 -6.39 -4.31
CA GLU A 14 -2.80 -7.11 -4.51
C GLU A 14 -1.69 -6.52 -3.63
N GLU A 15 -1.58 -5.20 -3.58
CA GLU A 15 -0.56 -4.50 -2.81
C GLU A 15 -0.69 -4.77 -1.30
N VAL A 16 -1.89 -4.64 -0.74
CA VAL A 16 -2.13 -4.78 0.72
C VAL A 16 -1.75 -6.17 1.26
N ARG A 17 -1.73 -7.21 0.41
CA ARG A 17 -1.30 -8.56 0.80
C ARG A 17 0.16 -8.60 1.24
N ILE A 18 1.01 -7.75 0.67
CA ILE A 18 2.45 -7.73 0.94
C ILE A 18 2.75 -7.32 2.39
N PRO A 19 2.30 -6.15 2.88
CA PRO A 19 2.50 -5.77 4.27
C PRO A 19 1.74 -6.69 5.26
N LEU A 20 0.56 -7.20 4.90
CA LEU A 20 -0.15 -8.20 5.73
C LEU A 20 0.72 -9.45 5.94
N HIS A 21 1.29 -9.98 4.86
CA HIS A 21 2.13 -11.18 4.92
C HIS A 21 3.44 -10.94 5.69
N ARG A 22 4.04 -9.74 5.57
CA ARG A 22 5.19 -9.31 6.39
C ARG A 22 4.84 -9.18 7.87
N ALA A 23 3.59 -8.82 8.19
CA ALA A 23 3.07 -8.71 9.55
C ALA A 23 2.68 -10.07 10.17
N GLY A 24 2.81 -11.17 9.43
CA GLY A 24 2.41 -12.52 9.86
C GLY A 24 0.90 -12.80 9.71
N ILE A 25 0.18 -11.96 8.97
CA ILE A 25 -1.27 -12.08 8.75
C ILE A 25 -1.52 -12.81 7.43
N GLY A 26 -2.34 -13.86 7.48
CA GLY A 26 -2.65 -14.68 6.31
C GLY A 26 -3.69 -14.04 5.41
N THR A 27 -3.67 -14.39 4.11
CA THR A 27 -4.72 -13.98 3.17
C THR A 27 -5.13 -15.16 2.29
N LEU A 28 -6.39 -15.20 1.89
CA LEU A 28 -6.89 -16.13 0.90
C LEU A 28 -6.90 -15.48 -0.50
N PRO A 29 -7.12 -16.25 -1.58
CA PRO A 29 -7.42 -15.69 -2.88
C PRO A 29 -8.61 -14.72 -2.83
N LEU A 30 -8.64 -13.78 -3.78
CA LEU A 30 -9.75 -12.83 -3.87
C LEU A 30 -11.07 -13.56 -4.10
N GLU A 31 -12.09 -13.12 -3.37
CA GLU A 31 -13.47 -13.58 -3.52
C GLU A 31 -14.30 -12.41 -4.03
N GLY A 32 -14.48 -12.33 -5.35
CA GLY A 32 -15.02 -11.14 -6.00
C GLY A 32 -14.08 -9.95 -5.84
N GLU A 33 -14.58 -8.82 -5.35
CA GLU A 33 -13.81 -7.59 -5.13
C GLU A 33 -13.31 -7.44 -3.69
N GLN A 34 -13.11 -8.56 -3.00
CA GLN A 34 -12.73 -8.60 -1.59
C GLN A 34 -11.58 -9.57 -1.35
N LEU A 35 -10.70 -9.19 -0.42
CA LEU A 35 -9.60 -10.01 0.09
C LEU A 35 -9.96 -10.57 1.46
N PRO A 36 -10.20 -11.89 1.59
CA PRO A 36 -10.37 -12.53 2.88
C PRO A 36 -9.04 -12.61 3.63
N VAL A 37 -9.07 -12.29 4.92
CA VAL A 37 -7.91 -12.23 5.81
C VAL A 37 -8.07 -13.25 6.92
N LEU A 38 -6.98 -13.95 7.22
CA LEU A 38 -6.90 -14.97 8.26
C LEU A 38 -5.94 -14.54 9.37
N TRP A 39 -6.28 -14.88 10.59
CA TRP A 39 -5.39 -14.78 11.74
C TRP A 39 -5.30 -16.13 12.43
N ASN A 40 -4.07 -16.63 12.65
CA ASN A 40 -3.81 -17.95 13.21
C ASN A 40 -4.57 -19.10 12.50
N GLY A 41 -4.79 -18.97 11.19
CA GLY A 41 -5.51 -19.97 10.38
C GLY A 41 -7.03 -19.90 10.46
N ALA A 42 -7.60 -19.02 11.27
CA ALA A 42 -9.04 -18.76 11.35
C ALA A 42 -9.43 -17.49 10.57
N PRO A 43 -10.67 -17.37 10.07
CA PRO A 43 -11.20 -16.12 9.50
C PRO A 43 -11.10 -14.97 10.51
N LEU A 44 -10.68 -13.80 10.04
CA LEU A 44 -10.64 -12.58 10.85
C LEU A 44 -11.52 -11.47 10.25
N CYS A 45 -11.27 -11.12 8.99
CA CYS A 45 -11.98 -10.03 8.32
C CYS A 45 -11.88 -10.12 6.79
N ARG A 46 -12.47 -9.15 6.10
CA ARG A 46 -12.42 -8.99 4.64
C ARG A 46 -12.10 -7.54 4.30
N ILE A 47 -11.16 -7.32 3.40
CA ILE A 47 -10.77 -5.99 2.91
C ILE A 47 -11.38 -5.79 1.52
N THR A 48 -11.99 -4.63 1.28
CA THR A 48 -12.51 -4.26 -0.05
C THR A 48 -11.50 -3.45 -0.85
N GLY A 49 -11.70 -3.37 -2.17
CA GLY A 49 -10.90 -2.52 -3.06
C GLY A 49 -10.83 -1.03 -2.69
N LYS A 50 -11.70 -0.56 -1.78
CA LYS A 50 -11.74 0.82 -1.27
C LYS A 50 -11.06 0.97 0.09
N GLY A 51 -10.42 -0.08 0.60
CA GLY A 51 -9.75 -0.10 1.90
C GLY A 51 -10.65 -0.28 3.12
N SER A 52 -11.96 -0.46 2.94
CA SER A 52 -12.85 -0.79 4.06
C SER A 52 -12.61 -2.22 4.55
N VAL A 53 -12.57 -2.38 5.87
CA VAL A 53 -12.41 -3.67 6.57
C VAL A 53 -13.75 -4.07 7.19
N PHE A 54 -14.22 -5.27 6.87
CA PHE A 54 -15.46 -5.85 7.41
C PHE A 54 -15.12 -7.13 8.16
N TYR A 55 -15.67 -7.28 9.36
CA TYR A 55 -15.46 -8.46 10.19
C TYR A 55 -16.78 -8.83 10.88
N ARG A 56 -16.88 -10.09 11.31
CA ARG A 56 -17.96 -10.51 12.19
C ARG A 56 -17.48 -10.42 13.62
N ARG A 57 -18.38 -10.10 14.54
CA ARG A 57 -18.00 -9.94 15.95
C ARG A 57 -17.46 -11.25 16.53
N GLU A 58 -17.97 -12.40 16.09
CA GLU A 58 -17.46 -13.70 16.50
C GLU A 58 -16.03 -14.00 16.03
N ASP A 59 -15.55 -13.36 14.96
CA ASP A 59 -14.20 -13.58 14.42
C ASP A 59 -13.14 -12.73 15.16
N ALA A 60 -13.58 -11.75 15.96
CA ALA A 60 -12.75 -10.85 16.77
C ALA A 60 -13.17 -10.85 18.25
N ASP A 61 -13.54 -12.02 18.77
CA ASP A 61 -14.10 -12.20 20.11
C ASP A 61 -13.04 -12.26 21.23
N THR A 62 -11.77 -12.40 20.87
CA THR A 62 -10.62 -12.37 21.78
C THR A 62 -9.81 -11.09 21.60
N SER A 63 -9.18 -10.61 22.67
CA SER A 63 -8.31 -9.43 22.61
C SER A 63 -7.16 -9.59 21.58
N GLN A 64 -6.66 -10.80 21.38
CA GLN A 64 -5.61 -11.06 20.38
C GLN A 64 -6.13 -10.93 18.95
N ALA A 65 -7.37 -11.35 18.69
CA ALA A 65 -8.00 -11.18 17.38
C ALA A 65 -8.38 -9.71 17.14
N GLU A 66 -8.83 -9.01 18.17
CA GLU A 66 -9.09 -7.56 18.12
C GLU A 66 -7.79 -6.77 17.83
N ASP A 67 -6.68 -7.07 18.51
CA ASP A 67 -5.37 -6.48 18.21
C ASP A 67 -4.90 -6.78 16.78
N ALA A 68 -5.12 -8.00 16.30
CA ALA A 68 -4.81 -8.37 14.91
C ALA A 68 -5.67 -7.59 13.92
N LEU A 69 -6.96 -7.40 14.21
CA LEU A 69 -7.87 -6.61 13.40
C LEU A 69 -7.43 -5.14 13.31
N TYR A 70 -7.06 -4.52 14.44
CA TYR A 70 -6.51 -3.17 14.44
C TYR A 70 -5.26 -3.05 13.56
N ARG A 71 -4.38 -4.06 13.59
CA ARG A 71 -3.21 -4.09 12.70
C ARG A 71 -3.60 -4.23 11.22
N VAL A 72 -4.63 -5.00 10.90
CA VAL A 72 -5.16 -5.10 9.52
C VAL A 72 -5.70 -3.75 9.04
N GLU A 73 -6.47 -3.05 9.88
CA GLU A 73 -7.03 -1.73 9.57
C GLU A 73 -5.93 -0.69 9.31
N ASP A 74 -4.90 -0.65 10.16
CA ASP A 74 -3.75 0.23 9.98
C ASP A 74 -2.99 -0.07 8.68
N ILE A 75 -2.75 -1.35 8.38
CA ILE A 75 -2.08 -1.77 7.14
C ILE A 75 -2.91 -1.40 5.90
N ALA A 76 -4.22 -1.64 5.95
CA ALA A 76 -5.14 -1.29 4.87
C ALA A 76 -5.15 0.22 4.61
N ALA A 77 -5.30 1.02 5.69
CA ALA A 77 -5.32 2.48 5.61
C ALA A 77 -4.01 3.04 5.04
N LYS A 78 -2.85 2.63 5.59
CA LYS A 78 -1.53 3.05 5.11
C LYS A 78 -1.30 2.66 3.65
N THR A 79 -1.72 1.46 3.26
CA THR A 79 -1.61 0.99 1.87
C THR A 79 -2.42 1.84 0.92
N LEU A 80 -3.66 2.15 1.28
CA LEU A 80 -4.51 2.99 0.47
C LEU A 80 -3.95 4.42 0.38
N GLU A 81 -3.42 4.94 1.48
CA GLU A 81 -2.83 6.27 1.57
C GLU A 81 -1.65 6.42 0.61
N TYR A 82 -0.63 5.56 0.70
CA TYR A 82 0.54 5.72 -0.17
C TYR A 82 0.24 5.40 -1.63
N MET A 83 -0.66 4.46 -1.94
CA MET A 83 -1.02 4.19 -3.33
C MET A 83 -1.78 5.37 -3.95
N THR A 84 -2.62 6.03 -3.15
CA THR A 84 -3.31 7.24 -3.58
C THR A 84 -2.32 8.38 -3.76
N ALA A 85 -1.36 8.56 -2.84
CA ALA A 85 -0.30 9.55 -2.99
C ALA A 85 0.53 9.31 -4.26
N MET A 86 0.92 8.06 -4.54
CA MET A 86 1.63 7.65 -5.76
C MET A 86 0.89 8.01 -7.04
N GLU A 87 -0.44 7.84 -7.07
CA GLU A 87 -1.27 8.14 -8.24
C GLU A 87 -1.23 9.64 -8.59
N PHE A 88 -1.29 10.51 -7.58
CA PHE A 88 -1.31 11.97 -7.76
C PHE A 88 0.06 12.63 -7.76
N ALA A 89 1.09 11.96 -7.25
CA ALA A 89 2.45 12.47 -7.15
C ALA A 89 3.04 12.77 -8.54
N PRO A 90 3.85 13.83 -8.70
CA PRO A 90 4.55 14.08 -9.97
C PRO A 90 5.65 13.03 -10.19
N GLN A 91 5.94 12.74 -11.46
CA GLN A 91 7.04 11.85 -11.81
C GLN A 91 8.40 12.51 -11.53
N LEU A 92 9.30 11.79 -10.87
CA LEU A 92 10.69 12.18 -10.68
C LEU A 92 11.43 12.09 -12.02
N LYS A 93 12.08 13.18 -12.42
CA LYS A 93 12.89 13.25 -13.64
C LYS A 93 14.34 13.51 -13.28
N ALA A 94 15.19 12.51 -13.50
CA ALA A 94 16.63 12.60 -13.30
C ALA A 94 17.36 11.82 -14.39
N SER A 95 18.54 12.30 -14.80
CA SER A 95 19.36 11.63 -15.80
C SER A 95 19.81 10.25 -15.30
N GLY A 96 19.60 9.20 -16.11
CA GLY A 96 19.98 7.82 -15.74
C GLY A 96 19.00 7.12 -14.80
N LEU A 97 17.87 7.73 -14.48
CA LEU A 97 16.80 7.10 -13.72
C LEU A 97 15.88 6.29 -14.64
N ASP A 98 15.93 4.96 -14.52
CA ASP A 98 14.98 4.07 -15.17
C ASP A 98 13.81 3.75 -14.23
N GLY A 99 12.57 3.90 -14.71
CA GLY A 99 11.35 3.52 -13.99
C GLY A 99 10.40 4.69 -13.68
N ASP A 100 9.23 4.34 -13.14
CA ASP A 100 8.16 5.29 -12.81
C ASP A 100 8.24 5.72 -11.34
N TYR A 101 9.31 6.42 -10.98
CA TYR A 101 9.46 7.02 -9.66
C TYR A 101 8.56 8.25 -9.52
N ARG A 102 7.84 8.34 -8.40
CA ARG A 102 6.90 9.42 -8.07
C ARG A 102 7.39 10.14 -6.82
N ILE A 103 7.41 11.47 -6.86
CA ILE A 103 7.84 12.32 -5.72
C ILE A 103 6.69 12.39 -4.72
N LEU A 104 6.85 11.73 -3.57
CA LEU A 104 5.86 11.73 -2.50
C LEU A 104 6.05 12.91 -1.55
N ALA A 105 7.29 13.32 -1.32
CA ALA A 105 7.64 14.52 -0.57
C ALA A 105 9.00 15.07 -1.02
N ASP A 106 9.16 16.39 -1.00
CA ASP A 106 10.41 17.09 -1.31
C ASP A 106 10.73 18.07 -0.18
N PHE A 107 11.92 17.94 0.42
CA PHE A 107 12.39 18.77 1.53
C PHE A 107 13.55 19.70 1.12
N GLY A 108 13.65 20.08 -0.16
CA GLY A 108 14.61 21.09 -0.63
C GLY A 108 16.07 20.62 -0.61
N GLY A 109 16.27 19.31 -0.59
CA GLY A 109 17.59 18.66 -0.58
C GLY A 109 17.49 17.15 -0.54
N THR A 110 16.44 16.63 0.08
CA THR A 110 16.12 15.19 0.09
C THR A 110 14.68 14.98 -0.39
N VAL A 111 14.50 14.01 -1.29
CA VAL A 111 13.22 13.59 -1.85
C VAL A 111 12.87 12.21 -1.34
N LEU A 112 11.64 12.03 -0.86
CA LEU A 112 11.03 10.72 -0.72
C LEU A 112 10.30 10.39 -2.02
N ALA A 113 10.76 9.35 -2.71
CA ALA A 113 10.11 8.85 -3.92
C ALA A 113 9.59 7.42 -3.70
N GLY A 114 8.54 7.08 -4.43
CA GLY A 114 8.04 5.71 -4.52
C GLY A 114 8.02 5.21 -5.95
N ALA A 115 8.12 3.90 -6.17
CA ALA A 115 7.96 3.28 -7.48
C ALA A 115 7.28 1.91 -7.37
N PRO A 116 6.39 1.52 -8.31
CA PRO A 116 5.91 0.15 -8.39
C PRO A 116 7.06 -0.82 -8.69
N SER A 117 7.05 -2.00 -8.07
CA SER A 117 8.00 -3.07 -8.34
C SER A 117 7.32 -4.44 -8.34
N LYS A 118 8.06 -5.49 -8.72
CA LYS A 118 7.59 -6.89 -8.61
C LYS A 118 7.31 -7.35 -7.16
N TYR A 119 7.72 -6.57 -6.15
CA TYR A 119 7.53 -6.87 -4.73
C TYR A 119 6.62 -5.84 -4.03
N GLY A 120 5.79 -5.13 -4.80
CA GLY A 120 4.97 -4.02 -4.34
C GLY A 120 5.65 -2.67 -4.51
N VAL A 121 5.06 -1.62 -3.94
CA VAL A 121 5.63 -0.28 -3.95
C VAL A 121 6.92 -0.25 -3.11
N GLN A 122 7.97 0.28 -3.70
CA GLN A 122 9.23 0.54 -3.02
C GLN A 122 9.37 2.03 -2.75
N PHE A 123 9.86 2.37 -1.56
CA PHE A 123 10.15 3.74 -1.17
C PHE A 123 11.66 3.94 -1.09
N VAL A 124 12.13 5.05 -1.64
CA VAL A 124 13.55 5.40 -1.71
C VAL A 124 13.71 6.86 -1.36
N THR A 125 14.83 7.19 -0.71
CA THR A 125 15.23 8.57 -0.46
C THR A 125 16.38 8.94 -1.39
N TRP A 126 16.30 10.14 -1.96
CA TRP A 126 17.29 10.68 -2.90
C TRP A 126 17.74 12.04 -2.41
N ASP A 127 19.02 12.34 -2.51
CA ASP A 127 19.51 13.71 -2.34
C ASP A 127 19.62 14.42 -3.69
N TRP A 128 19.15 15.66 -3.75
CA TRP A 128 19.33 16.51 -4.93
C TRP A 128 20.80 16.90 -5.06
N ASP A 129 21.43 16.55 -6.19
CA ASP A 129 22.66 17.22 -6.61
C ASP A 129 22.27 18.58 -7.19
N TYR A 130 22.15 19.59 -6.32
CA TYR A 130 22.18 20.96 -6.78
C TYR A 130 23.59 21.20 -7.29
N HIS A 131 23.80 21.00 -8.60
CA HIS A 131 24.92 21.66 -9.26
C HIS A 131 24.77 23.14 -8.97
N THR A 132 25.53 23.63 -7.99
CA THR A 132 25.75 25.05 -7.79
C THR A 132 26.36 25.52 -9.09
N LEU A 133 25.53 26.09 -9.97
CA LEU A 133 25.99 27.00 -11.00
C LEU A 133 26.58 28.19 -10.23
N GLY A 134 27.84 28.02 -9.81
CA GLY A 134 28.67 29.09 -9.33
C GLY A 134 28.78 30.08 -10.47
N SER A 135 28.04 31.16 -10.35
CA SER A 135 28.20 32.40 -11.11
C SER A 135 29.53 33.06 -10.79
#